data_AF-A0A3A5SL55-F1
#
_entry.id   AF-A0A3A5SL55-F1
#
_cell.length_a   1.000
_cell.length_b   1.000
_cell.length_c   1.000
_cell.angle_alpha   90.00
_cell.angle_beta   90.00
_cell.angle_gamma   90.00
#
_symmetry.space_group_name_H-M   'P 1'
#
loop_
_entity.id
_entity.type
_entity.pdbx_description
1 polymer ?
#
loop_
_entity_poly.entity_id
_entity_poly.type
_entity_poly.pdbx_seq_one_letter_code
_entity_poly.pdbx_strand_id
1 'polypeptide(L)'
;MLDNNKIQYIGKIENSNNVVIINGNLTIDGQISKDLQTSCLEILRTDFDKYTTTAIEQAKQEIEECIKSILEKLAKEQQKHLTERFQSLSMQAFLHDTLIEYISTEDKRAKEFIIDVLIDRLNFQNISTEKAILNEAIKLIPNLNASTSALITFMMLRQQMVNPSISFMLELFFKQLSPIVDIAYNIKTIDIEYIIQRNATMNISGFYPIDTFENHLLKQYDLFFRQKIDRRFLEDFKSIHPEIMNAVNDMGSCMFCTSHEEDTLSFTEVNSDLFYKKLKVREQEYLIPLIEEFKKEMPPFTATEVRNYFCNLNKNWEQVFNLLNSSTLTRLSLSILGLYIGTKIIGKLTHSSPLSISNFNKYIQI
;
A
#
# COMPACT_ATOMS: atom_id res chain seq x y z
N MET A 1 -7.20 -77.00 64.09
CA MET A 1 -5.90 -76.37 64.40
C MET A 1 -5.69 -75.31 63.32
N LEU A 2 -6.22 -74.09 63.47
CA LEU A 2 -5.61 -72.94 64.17
C LEU A 2 -4.18 -72.66 63.67
N ASP A 3 -3.98 -71.68 62.79
CA ASP A 3 -3.68 -70.29 63.19
C ASP A 3 -3.21 -69.43 62.02
N ASN A 4 -3.76 -68.20 61.97
CA ASN A 4 -3.09 -66.92 61.69
C ASN A 4 -3.91 -65.96 60.81
N ASN A 5 -5.08 -65.55 61.33
CA ASN A 5 -5.62 -64.23 60.99
C ASN A 5 -4.77 -63.16 61.68
N LYS A 6 -3.67 -62.73 61.03
CA LYS A 6 -3.01 -61.46 61.40
C LYS A 6 -3.88 -60.32 60.91
N ILE A 7 -4.84 -59.91 61.74
CA ILE A 7 -5.51 -58.61 61.60
C ILE A 7 -4.48 -57.56 62.01
N GLN A 8 -4.00 -56.80 61.04
CA GLN A 8 -3.15 -55.64 61.28
C GLN A 8 -4.06 -54.45 61.60
N TYR A 9 -4.07 -54.02 62.86
CA TYR A 9 -4.75 -52.80 63.26
C TYR A 9 -3.99 -51.61 62.69
N ILE A 10 -4.56 -50.99 61.66
CA ILE A 10 -4.12 -49.68 61.18
C ILE A 10 -4.60 -48.67 62.23
N GLY A 11 -3.66 -48.10 62.98
CA GLY A 11 -3.95 -47.01 63.90
C GLY A 11 -4.61 -45.84 63.17
N LYS A 12 -5.49 -45.11 63.87
CA LYS A 12 -6.13 -43.90 63.35
C LYS A 12 -5.11 -43.01 62.67
N ILE A 13 -5.23 -42.87 61.35
CA ILE A 13 -4.48 -41.89 60.57
C ILE A 13 -5.30 -40.60 60.63
N GLU A 14 -4.95 -39.71 61.56
CA GLU A 14 -5.46 -38.34 61.57
C GLU A 14 -4.54 -37.47 60.71
N ASN A 15 -5.12 -36.84 59.69
CA ASN A 15 -4.51 -35.86 58.77
C ASN A 15 -3.24 -36.29 58.03
N SER A 16 -3.41 -37.06 56.94
CA SER A 16 -2.35 -37.23 55.96
C SER A 16 -2.90 -37.14 54.54
N ASN A 17 -2.30 -36.28 53.72
CA ASN A 17 -2.41 -36.27 52.25
C ASN A 17 -1.80 -37.56 51.69
N ASN A 18 -2.42 -38.71 51.95
CA ASN A 18 -1.89 -40.01 51.55
C ASN A 18 -2.57 -40.49 50.26
N VAL A 19 -1.75 -40.76 49.25
CA VAL A 19 -2.15 -41.50 48.06
C VAL A 19 -2.36 -42.96 48.45
N VAL A 20 -3.58 -43.46 48.33
CA VAL A 20 -3.93 -44.86 48.61
C VAL A 20 -3.79 -45.66 47.31
N ILE A 21 -2.74 -46.49 47.22
CA ILE A 21 -2.52 -47.41 46.10
C ILE A 21 -3.17 -48.75 46.46
N ILE A 22 -4.22 -49.15 45.74
CA ILE A 22 -4.85 -50.47 45.85
C ILE A 22 -4.73 -51.17 44.49
N ASN A 23 -4.07 -52.33 44.44
CA ASN A 23 -3.95 -53.19 43.25
C ASN A 23 -3.47 -52.48 41.95
N GLY A 24 -2.52 -51.55 42.04
CA GLY A 24 -1.90 -50.94 40.86
C GLY A 24 -2.74 -49.91 40.10
N ASN A 25 -3.97 -49.62 40.55
CA ASN A 25 -4.76 -48.50 40.05
C ASN A 25 -4.63 -47.29 40.98
N LEU A 26 -4.20 -46.16 40.42
CA LEU A 26 -4.20 -44.86 41.08
C LEU A 26 -5.63 -44.34 41.18
N THR A 27 -6.29 -44.57 42.31
CA THR A 27 -7.45 -43.79 42.71
C THR A 27 -6.97 -42.45 43.26
N ILE A 28 -6.91 -41.43 42.39
CA ILE A 28 -6.68 -40.04 42.82
C ILE A 28 -7.89 -39.63 43.63
N ASP A 29 -7.68 -39.30 44.90
CA ASP A 29 -8.75 -38.79 45.77
C ASP A 29 -9.36 -37.54 45.14
N GLY A 30 -10.69 -37.43 45.17
CA GLY A 30 -11.42 -36.32 44.55
C GLY A 30 -11.01 -34.95 45.11
N GLN A 31 -10.45 -34.94 46.33
CA GLN A 31 -9.84 -33.78 46.96
C GLN A 31 -8.51 -33.39 46.28
N ILE A 32 -7.59 -34.34 46.05
CA ILE A 32 -6.29 -34.12 45.39
C ILE A 32 -6.49 -33.65 43.95
N SER A 33 -7.50 -34.19 43.23
CA SER A 33 -7.84 -33.72 41.88
C SER A 33 -8.36 -32.29 41.87
N LYS A 34 -9.14 -31.88 42.89
CA LYS A 34 -9.64 -30.50 43.02
C LYS A 34 -8.53 -29.53 43.42
N ASP A 35 -7.61 -29.96 44.29
CA ASP A 35 -6.47 -29.16 44.72
C ASP A 35 -5.52 -28.90 43.54
N LEU A 36 -5.21 -29.94 42.74
CA LEU A 36 -4.43 -29.80 41.50
C LEU A 36 -5.10 -28.88 40.48
N GLN A 37 -6.42 -29.00 40.28
CA GLN A 37 -7.17 -28.10 39.40
C GLN A 37 -7.13 -26.65 39.89
N THR A 38 -7.25 -26.45 41.20
CA THR A 38 -7.20 -25.13 41.84
C THR A 38 -5.81 -24.50 41.67
N SER A 39 -4.74 -25.27 41.93
CA SER A 39 -3.37 -24.82 41.70
C SER A 39 -3.09 -24.49 40.23
N CYS A 40 -3.55 -25.30 39.27
CA CYS A 40 -3.43 -24.99 37.85
C CYS A 40 -4.17 -23.70 37.46
N LEU A 41 -5.38 -23.48 37.99
CA LEU A 41 -6.14 -22.24 37.75
C LEU A 41 -5.45 -21.01 38.36
N GLU A 42 -4.85 -21.15 39.54
CA GLU A 42 -4.08 -20.06 40.18
C GLU A 42 -2.81 -19.72 39.40
N ILE A 43 -2.10 -20.73 38.87
CA ILE A 43 -0.95 -20.51 37.97
C ILE A 43 -1.41 -19.77 36.72
N LEU A 44 -2.49 -20.23 36.06
CA LEU A 44 -3.02 -19.57 34.86
C LEU A 44 -3.45 -18.13 35.13
N ARG A 45 -4.08 -17.85 36.29
CA ARG A 45 -4.43 -16.48 36.72
C ARG A 45 -3.19 -15.63 36.90
N THR A 46 -2.19 -16.14 37.62
CA THR A 46 -0.94 -15.43 37.88
C THR A 46 -0.21 -15.10 36.57
N ASP A 47 -0.15 -16.06 35.64
CA ASP A 47 0.45 -15.85 34.32
C ASP A 47 -0.34 -14.82 33.50
N PHE A 48 -1.68 -14.90 33.50
CA PHE A 48 -2.53 -13.96 32.78
C PHE A 48 -2.41 -12.52 33.33
N ASP A 49 -2.37 -12.36 34.65
CA ASP A 49 -2.15 -11.07 35.32
C ASP A 49 -0.77 -10.50 34.97
N LYS A 50 0.25 -11.35 34.94
CA LYS A 50 1.61 -10.97 34.52
C LYS A 50 1.65 -10.54 33.04
N TYR A 51 1.01 -11.29 32.14
CA TYR A 51 0.95 -10.94 30.72
C TYR A 51 0.20 -9.63 30.50
N THR A 52 -0.92 -9.43 31.21
CA THR A 52 -1.71 -8.19 31.14
C THR A 52 -0.91 -7.00 31.64
N THR A 53 -0.23 -7.13 32.78
CA THR A 53 0.62 -6.06 33.33
C THR A 53 1.75 -5.70 32.37
N THR A 54 2.39 -6.70 31.77
CA THR A 54 3.45 -6.50 30.78
C THR A 54 2.92 -5.79 29.53
N ALA A 55 1.77 -6.21 29.00
CA ALA A 55 1.15 -5.61 27.84
C ALA A 55 0.73 -4.15 28.08
N ILE A 56 0.25 -3.82 29.30
CA ILE A 56 -0.08 -2.43 29.68
C ILE A 56 1.16 -1.54 29.65
N GLU A 57 2.29 -1.99 30.20
CA GLU A 57 3.52 -1.20 30.19
C GLU A 57 4.11 -1.04 28.78
N GLN A 58 4.05 -2.09 27.96
CA GLN A 58 4.43 -2.00 26.55
C GLN A 58 3.54 -1.03 25.77
N ALA A 59 2.23 -1.08 25.98
CA ALA A 59 1.29 -0.16 25.34
C ALA A 59 1.58 1.30 25.70
N LYS A 60 1.94 1.60 26.96
CA LYS A 60 2.35 2.96 27.35
C LYS A 60 3.59 3.44 26.59
N GLN A 61 4.60 2.59 26.45
CA GLN A 61 5.82 2.91 25.69
C GLN A 61 5.50 3.17 24.21
N GLU A 62 4.67 2.32 23.61
CA GLU A 62 4.22 2.47 22.21
C GLU A 62 3.40 3.74 21.99
N ILE A 63 2.56 4.13 22.96
CA ILE A 63 1.81 5.40 22.91
C ILE A 63 2.77 6.59 22.93
N GLU A 64 3.77 6.58 23.82
CA GLU A 64 4.78 7.64 23.90
C GLU A 64 5.58 7.75 22.59
N GLU A 65 5.98 6.62 22.00
CA GLU A 65 6.67 6.57 20.71
C GLU A 65 5.80 7.09 19.56
N CYS A 66 4.51 6.73 19.55
CA CYS A 66 3.55 7.21 18.56
C CYS A 66 3.37 8.73 18.65
N ILE A 67 3.12 9.26 19.85
CA ILE A 67 2.96 10.71 20.09
C ILE A 67 4.22 11.47 19.68
N LYS A 68 5.40 10.96 20.06
CA LYS A 68 6.68 11.54 19.65
C LYS A 68 6.80 11.59 18.13
N SER A 69 6.51 10.49 17.45
CA SER A 69 6.59 10.39 15.99
C SER A 69 5.63 11.36 15.28
N ILE A 70 4.42 11.54 15.81
CA ILE A 70 3.44 12.52 15.32
C ILE A 70 4.01 13.93 15.44
N LEU A 71 4.52 14.30 16.61
CA LEU A 71 5.05 15.65 16.86
C LEU A 71 6.29 15.96 16.01
N GLU A 72 7.21 15.00 15.88
CA GLU A 72 8.40 15.11 15.02
C GLU A 72 8.01 15.31 13.57
N LYS A 73 7.01 14.56 13.09
CA LYS A 73 6.54 14.67 11.71
C LYS A 73 5.84 15.99 11.43
N LEU A 74 4.96 16.45 12.32
CA LEU A 74 4.33 17.78 12.22
C LEU A 74 5.36 18.91 12.22
N ALA A 75 6.45 18.77 13.00
CA ALA A 75 7.54 19.73 12.99
C ALA A 75 8.32 19.72 11.67
N LYS A 76 8.65 18.53 11.16
CA LYS A 76 9.39 18.34 9.89
C LYS A 76 8.61 18.88 8.68
N GLU A 77 7.30 18.67 8.66
CA GLU A 77 6.42 19.13 7.58
C GLU A 77 5.94 20.58 7.76
N GLN A 78 6.46 21.30 8.77
CA GLN A 78 6.09 22.69 9.09
C GLN A 78 4.59 22.89 9.38
N GLN A 79 3.92 21.84 9.88
CA GLN A 79 2.50 21.82 10.19
C GLN A 79 2.20 22.03 11.67
N LYS A 80 3.10 22.70 12.41
CA LYS A 80 2.93 22.96 13.86
C LYS A 80 1.62 23.67 14.19
N HIS A 81 1.13 24.52 13.30
CA HIS A 81 -0.16 25.21 13.47
C HIS A 81 -1.37 24.26 13.57
N LEU A 82 -1.24 22.99 13.16
CA LEU A 82 -2.31 22.00 13.27
C LEU A 82 -2.48 21.44 14.70
N THR A 83 -1.53 21.66 15.62
CA THR A 83 -1.59 21.07 16.97
C THR A 83 -2.79 21.55 17.77
N GLU A 84 -3.26 22.78 17.54
CA GLU A 84 -4.47 23.32 18.19
C GLU A 84 -5.72 22.48 17.88
N ARG A 85 -5.75 21.79 16.73
CA ARG A 85 -6.90 20.98 16.31
C ARG A 85 -7.12 19.74 17.19
N PHE A 86 -6.09 19.28 17.91
CA PHE A 86 -6.23 18.23 18.90
C PHE A 86 -7.14 18.63 20.07
N GLN A 87 -7.44 19.91 20.29
CA GLN A 87 -8.36 20.33 21.37
C GLN A 87 -9.81 19.86 21.14
N SER A 88 -10.19 19.55 19.89
CA SER A 88 -11.56 19.14 19.59
C SER A 88 -11.85 17.69 19.98
N LEU A 89 -13.05 17.43 20.52
CA LEU A 89 -13.47 16.09 20.93
C LEU A 89 -13.40 15.07 19.79
N SER A 90 -13.83 15.47 18.58
CA SER A 90 -13.78 14.59 17.40
C SER A 90 -12.35 14.20 17.01
N MET A 91 -11.37 15.09 17.25
CA MET A 91 -9.96 14.81 16.96
C MET A 91 -9.33 13.97 18.07
N GLN A 92 -9.72 14.17 19.33
CA GLN A 92 -9.31 13.29 20.43
C GLN A 92 -9.84 11.87 20.27
N ALA A 93 -11.09 11.70 19.86
CA ALA A 93 -11.64 10.37 19.55
C ALA A 93 -10.86 9.68 18.42
N PHE A 94 -10.59 10.40 17.32
CA PHE A 94 -9.81 9.84 16.22
C PHE A 94 -8.33 9.57 16.61
N LEU A 95 -7.73 10.41 17.46
CA LEU A 95 -6.39 10.15 18.01
C LEU A 95 -6.40 8.86 18.84
N HIS A 96 -7.42 8.64 19.65
CA HIS A 96 -7.56 7.40 20.43
C HIS A 96 -7.70 6.18 19.52
N ASP A 97 -8.52 6.25 18.47
CA ASP A 97 -8.63 5.19 17.46
C ASP A 97 -7.26 4.95 16.79
N THR A 98 -6.54 6.02 16.42
CA THR A 98 -5.18 5.95 15.85
C THR A 98 -4.22 5.22 16.80
N LEU A 99 -4.25 5.52 18.10
CA LEU A 99 -3.38 4.88 19.10
C LEU A 99 -3.70 3.39 19.25
N ILE A 100 -4.99 3.02 19.31
CA ILE A 100 -5.40 1.60 19.35
C ILE A 100 -4.82 0.85 18.14
N GLU A 101 -5.05 1.38 16.95
CA GLU A 101 -4.62 0.74 15.70
C GLU A 101 -3.09 0.69 15.58
N TYR A 102 -2.38 1.72 16.08
CA TYR A 102 -0.92 1.75 16.12
C TYR A 102 -0.32 0.68 17.03
N ILE A 103 -0.89 0.49 18.22
CA ILE A 103 -0.43 -0.53 19.19
C ILE A 103 -0.79 -1.94 18.71
N SER A 104 -1.88 -2.08 17.95
CA SER A 104 -2.38 -3.36 17.48
C SER A 104 -1.59 -3.96 16.31
N THR A 105 -0.63 -3.22 15.74
CA THR A 105 0.19 -3.68 14.61
C THR A 105 1.68 -3.69 14.96
N GLU A 106 2.38 -4.74 14.52
CA GLU A 106 3.84 -4.83 14.63
C GLU A 106 4.56 -4.32 13.36
N ASP A 107 3.82 -4.10 12.25
CA ASP A 107 4.42 -3.62 11.00
C ASP A 107 4.76 -2.13 11.10
N LYS A 108 6.07 -1.84 11.12
CA LYS A 108 6.61 -0.47 11.14
C LYS A 108 6.08 0.39 10.00
N ARG A 109 5.85 -0.18 8.81
CA ARG A 109 5.28 0.56 7.67
C ARG A 109 3.83 0.92 7.92
N ALA A 110 3.04 0.00 8.49
CA ALA A 110 1.67 0.28 8.87
C ALA A 110 1.60 1.37 9.95
N LYS A 111 2.47 1.30 10.97
CA LYS A 111 2.63 2.34 12.00
C LYS A 111 2.90 3.73 11.39
N GLU A 112 3.81 3.83 10.42
CA GLU A 112 4.04 5.08 9.71
C GLU A 112 2.81 5.55 8.93
N PHE A 113 2.10 4.65 8.23
CA PHE A 113 0.89 5.02 7.49
C PHE A 113 -0.21 5.54 8.41
N ILE A 114 -0.40 4.92 9.57
CA ILE A 114 -1.38 5.33 10.59
C ILE A 114 -1.12 6.79 11.01
N ILE A 115 0.15 7.16 11.21
CA ILE A 115 0.54 8.55 11.49
C ILE A 115 0.20 9.48 10.31
N ASP A 116 0.47 9.05 9.07
CA ASP A 116 0.15 9.84 7.87
C ASP A 116 -1.35 10.12 7.75
N VAL A 117 -2.21 9.13 8.06
CA VAL A 117 -3.67 9.30 8.06
C VAL A 117 -4.11 10.29 9.13
N LEU A 118 -3.51 10.24 10.33
CA LEU A 118 -3.80 11.20 11.39
C LEU A 118 -3.45 12.63 10.97
N ILE A 119 -2.28 12.82 10.36
CA ILE A 119 -1.84 14.14 9.88
C ILE A 119 -2.76 14.64 8.75
N ASP A 120 -3.13 13.79 7.80
CA ASP A 120 -4.12 14.14 6.79
C ASP A 120 -5.46 14.54 7.43
N ARG A 121 -5.90 13.81 8.46
CA ARG A 121 -7.15 14.05 9.17
C ARG A 121 -7.15 15.36 9.94
N LEU A 122 -5.99 15.82 10.41
CA LEU A 122 -5.84 17.15 11.00
C LEU A 122 -6.18 18.25 10.01
N ASN A 123 -5.98 18.06 8.70
CA ASN A 123 -6.27 19.10 7.70
C ASN A 123 -7.77 19.41 7.52
N PHE A 124 -8.68 18.56 8.01
CA PHE A 124 -10.12 18.72 7.85
C PHE A 124 -10.83 19.05 9.18
N GLN A 125 -11.49 20.22 9.28
CA GLN A 125 -12.21 20.64 10.50
C GLN A 125 -13.72 20.39 10.47
N ASN A 126 -14.39 20.52 9.33
CA ASN A 126 -15.85 20.34 9.21
C ASN A 126 -16.23 18.88 8.94
N ILE A 127 -17.46 18.46 9.25
CA ILE A 127 -17.96 17.13 8.84
C ILE A 127 -17.87 17.07 7.30
N SER A 128 -17.15 16.08 6.78
CA SER A 128 -16.93 15.92 5.35
C SER A 128 -16.72 14.45 4.99
N THR A 129 -16.95 14.11 3.73
CA THR A 129 -16.74 12.76 3.21
C THR A 129 -15.28 12.34 3.30
N GLU A 130 -14.35 13.27 3.14
CA GLU A 130 -12.90 13.06 3.31
C GLU A 130 -12.59 12.52 4.71
N LYS A 131 -13.21 13.08 5.75
CA LYS A 131 -13.04 12.57 7.12
C LYS A 131 -13.53 11.15 7.26
N ALA A 132 -14.69 10.83 6.69
CA ALA A 132 -15.24 9.48 6.76
C ALA A 132 -14.30 8.46 6.10
N ILE A 133 -13.70 8.82 4.96
CA ILE A 133 -12.71 7.95 4.28
C ILE A 133 -11.47 7.75 5.15
N LEU A 134 -10.93 8.81 5.77
CA LEU A 134 -9.77 8.71 6.66
C LEU A 134 -10.07 7.86 7.91
N ASN A 135 -11.29 7.96 8.45
CA ASN A 135 -11.77 7.11 9.55
C ASN A 135 -11.89 5.63 9.17
N GLU A 136 -12.15 5.30 7.91
CA GLU A 136 -12.13 3.91 7.46
C GLU A 136 -10.72 3.44 7.08
N ALA A 137 -9.87 4.35 6.59
CA ALA A 137 -8.48 4.06 6.28
C ALA A 137 -7.69 3.64 7.54
N ILE A 138 -7.87 4.35 8.65
CA ILE A 138 -7.18 4.04 9.92
C ILE A 138 -7.48 2.61 10.41
N LYS A 139 -8.70 2.12 10.19
CA LYS A 139 -9.14 0.76 10.57
C LYS A 139 -8.69 -0.32 9.59
N LEU A 140 -8.47 0.05 8.32
CA LEU A 140 -8.10 -0.91 7.27
C LEU A 140 -6.59 -1.13 7.23
N ILE A 141 -5.78 -0.07 7.27
CA ILE A 141 -4.32 -0.12 7.13
C ILE A 141 -3.63 -1.15 8.03
N PRO A 142 -3.93 -1.24 9.34
CA PRO A 142 -3.28 -2.19 10.26
C PRO A 142 -3.53 -3.66 9.88
N ASN A 143 -4.64 -3.90 9.18
CA ASN A 143 -5.10 -5.23 8.79
C ASN A 143 -4.69 -5.60 7.36
N LEU A 144 -3.95 -4.74 6.66
CA LEU A 144 -3.37 -5.05 5.35
C LEU A 144 -2.06 -5.81 5.54
N ASN A 145 -1.94 -6.93 4.82
CA ASN A 145 -0.69 -7.67 4.73
C ASN A 145 0.03 -7.29 3.42
N ALA A 146 1.24 -7.82 3.23
CA ALA A 146 2.04 -7.54 2.04
C ALA A 146 1.29 -7.83 0.71
N SER A 147 0.53 -8.92 0.64
CA SER A 147 -0.24 -9.32 -0.55
C SER A 147 -1.40 -8.37 -0.84
N THR A 148 -2.18 -7.97 0.18
CA THR A 148 -3.30 -7.05 -0.01
C THR A 148 -2.83 -5.62 -0.30
N SER A 149 -1.73 -5.18 0.32
CA SER A 149 -1.07 -3.91 -0.04
C SER A 149 -0.53 -3.91 -1.48
N ALA A 150 0.10 -5.00 -1.91
CA ALA A 150 0.57 -5.17 -3.28
C ALA A 150 -0.59 -5.15 -4.29
N LEU A 151 -1.67 -5.87 -3.99
CA LEU A 151 -2.87 -5.90 -4.82
C LEU A 151 -3.50 -4.50 -5.01
N ILE A 152 -3.69 -3.75 -3.91
CA ILE A 152 -4.17 -2.37 -3.99
C ILE A 152 -3.22 -1.51 -4.83
N THR A 153 -1.91 -1.68 -4.65
CA THR A 153 -0.90 -0.95 -5.43
C THR A 153 -0.99 -1.25 -6.92
N PHE A 154 -1.09 -2.52 -7.32
CA PHE A 154 -1.21 -2.89 -8.73
C PHE A 154 -2.49 -2.36 -9.37
N MET A 155 -3.62 -2.44 -8.64
CA MET A 155 -4.87 -1.85 -9.11
C MET A 155 -4.77 -0.32 -9.24
N MET A 156 -4.01 0.35 -8.36
CA MET A 156 -3.77 1.78 -8.41
C MET A 156 -2.97 2.19 -9.65
N LEU A 157 -1.97 1.40 -10.06
CA LEU A 157 -1.20 1.65 -11.29
C LEU A 157 -2.05 1.64 -12.56
N ARG A 158 -3.18 0.91 -12.55
CA ARG A 158 -4.16 0.88 -13.63
C ARG A 158 -5.16 2.03 -13.59
N GLN A 159 -5.15 2.86 -12.55
CA GLN A 159 -6.12 3.94 -12.37
C GLN A 159 -5.47 5.31 -12.32
N GLN A 160 -4.22 5.39 -11.87
CA GLN A 160 -3.48 6.62 -11.76
C GLN A 160 -2.38 6.70 -12.81
N MET A 161 -2.44 7.77 -13.61
CA MET A 161 -1.33 8.15 -14.48
C MET A 161 -0.27 8.89 -13.65
N VAL A 162 0.98 8.46 -13.78
CA VAL A 162 2.15 9.13 -13.20
C VAL A 162 2.72 10.08 -14.23
N ASN A 163 2.75 11.35 -13.89
CA ASN A 163 3.19 12.39 -14.81
C ASN A 163 4.48 13.04 -14.30
N PRO A 164 5.66 12.46 -14.61
CA PRO A 164 6.93 13.05 -14.22
C PRO A 164 7.26 14.28 -15.07
N SER A 165 8.17 15.13 -14.59
CA SER A 165 8.63 16.30 -15.36
C SER A 165 9.46 15.93 -16.60
N ILE A 166 10.06 14.74 -16.61
CA ILE A 166 10.89 14.19 -17.69
C ILE A 166 10.64 12.67 -17.77
N SER A 167 10.55 12.14 -18.99
CA SER A 167 10.16 10.76 -19.29
C SER A 167 11.04 9.70 -18.63
N PHE A 168 12.36 9.88 -18.54
CA PHE A 168 13.24 8.89 -17.88
C PHE A 168 12.87 8.67 -16.40
N MET A 169 12.26 9.64 -15.73
CA MET A 169 11.81 9.46 -14.34
C MET A 169 10.64 8.49 -14.24
N LEU A 170 9.88 8.27 -15.32
CA LEU A 170 8.85 7.22 -15.36
C LEU A 170 9.47 5.82 -15.28
N GLU A 171 10.59 5.60 -15.97
CA GLU A 171 11.34 4.34 -15.87
C GLU A 171 11.87 4.12 -14.44
N LEU A 172 12.42 5.16 -13.81
CA LEU A 172 12.85 5.10 -12.41
C LEU A 172 11.68 4.77 -11.47
N PHE A 173 10.52 5.40 -11.69
CA PHE A 173 9.30 5.09 -10.95
C PHE A 173 8.93 3.60 -11.07
N PHE A 174 8.93 3.03 -12.28
CA PHE A 174 8.63 1.60 -12.45
C PHE A 174 9.68 0.68 -11.80
N LYS A 175 10.96 1.04 -11.84
CA LYS A 175 12.03 0.29 -11.16
C LYS A 175 11.85 0.27 -9.64
N GLN A 176 11.43 1.38 -9.05
CA GLN A 176 11.18 1.49 -7.60
C GLN A 176 10.03 0.60 -7.11
N LEU A 177 9.13 0.15 -7.99
CA LEU A 177 8.05 -0.77 -7.64
C LEU A 177 8.50 -2.23 -7.43
N SER A 178 9.75 -2.57 -7.78
CA SER A 178 10.28 -3.94 -7.72
C SER A 178 9.98 -4.68 -6.40
N PRO A 179 10.14 -4.07 -5.20
CA PRO A 179 9.85 -4.75 -3.94
C PRO A 179 8.39 -5.21 -3.80
N ILE A 180 7.44 -4.48 -4.38
CA ILE A 180 6.03 -4.88 -4.41
C ILE A 180 5.76 -5.87 -5.54
N VAL A 181 6.38 -5.71 -6.70
CA VAL A 181 6.29 -6.64 -7.83
C VAL A 181 6.73 -8.05 -7.42
N ASP A 182 7.73 -8.17 -6.56
CA ASP A 182 8.21 -9.45 -6.04
C ASP A 182 7.18 -10.18 -5.17
N ILE A 183 6.20 -9.47 -4.61
CA ILE A 183 5.12 -10.05 -3.80
C ILE A 183 4.00 -10.63 -4.69
N ALA A 184 3.95 -10.30 -5.99
CA ALA A 184 2.83 -10.67 -6.87
C ALA A 184 2.52 -12.18 -6.87
N TYR A 185 3.54 -13.04 -6.79
CA TYR A 185 3.37 -14.51 -6.73
C TYR A 185 2.65 -15.00 -5.47
N ASN A 186 2.65 -14.22 -4.40
CA ASN A 186 2.05 -14.58 -3.11
C ASN A 186 0.57 -14.16 -3.02
N ILE A 187 0.06 -13.42 -4.00
CA ILE A 187 -1.33 -12.95 -4.01
C ILE A 187 -2.25 -14.12 -4.37
N LYS A 188 -3.19 -14.40 -3.47
CA LYS A 188 -4.18 -15.47 -3.59
C LYS A 188 -5.58 -14.88 -3.76
N THR A 189 -6.52 -15.72 -4.19
CA THR A 189 -7.94 -15.33 -4.32
C THR A 189 -8.51 -14.79 -3.01
N ILE A 190 -8.11 -15.33 -1.86
CA ILE A 190 -8.55 -14.83 -0.55
C ILE A 190 -8.12 -13.37 -0.29
N ASP A 191 -6.98 -12.93 -0.83
CA ASP A 191 -6.53 -11.54 -0.70
C ASP A 191 -7.44 -10.60 -1.52
N ILE A 192 -7.92 -11.06 -2.69
CA ILE A 192 -8.88 -10.33 -3.53
C ILE A 192 -10.24 -10.20 -2.80
N GLU A 193 -10.78 -11.32 -2.32
CA GLU A 193 -12.04 -11.34 -1.57
C GLU A 193 -11.96 -10.46 -0.31
N TYR A 194 -10.82 -10.48 0.38
CA TYR A 194 -10.59 -9.65 1.56
C TYR A 194 -10.69 -8.16 1.23
N ILE A 195 -10.01 -7.66 0.20
CA ILE A 195 -10.06 -6.22 -0.13
C ILE A 195 -11.45 -5.79 -0.66
N ILE A 196 -12.21 -6.70 -1.27
CA ILE A 196 -13.62 -6.49 -1.63
C ILE A 196 -14.47 -6.33 -0.37
N GLN A 197 -14.36 -7.28 0.57
CA GLN A 197 -15.13 -7.27 1.82
C GLN A 197 -14.84 -6.03 2.67
N ARG A 198 -13.62 -5.51 2.60
CA ARG A 198 -13.19 -4.29 3.30
C ARG A 198 -13.51 -3.00 2.54
N ASN A 199 -14.30 -3.07 1.46
CA ASN A 199 -14.72 -1.92 0.63
C ASN A 199 -13.54 -1.11 0.06
N ALA A 200 -12.37 -1.73 -0.14
CA ALA A 200 -11.24 -1.09 -0.82
C ALA A 200 -11.41 -1.11 -2.35
N THR A 201 -12.36 -1.88 -2.85
CA THR A 201 -12.72 -1.97 -4.27
C THR A 201 -14.20 -1.69 -4.49
N MET A 202 -14.58 -1.43 -5.73
CA MET A 202 -15.96 -1.42 -6.20
C MET A 202 -16.09 -2.25 -7.48
N ASN A 203 -17.26 -2.83 -7.69
CA ASN A 203 -17.57 -3.53 -8.93
C ASN A 203 -17.87 -2.52 -10.03
N ILE A 204 -17.29 -2.73 -11.21
CA ILE A 204 -17.62 -1.95 -12.39
C ILE A 204 -18.90 -2.53 -12.99
N SER A 205 -19.99 -1.77 -12.92
CA SER A 205 -21.27 -2.15 -13.50
C SER A 205 -21.22 -1.98 -15.02
N GLY A 206 -21.27 -3.08 -15.77
CA GLY A 206 -21.34 -3.06 -17.24
C GLY A 206 -20.91 -4.38 -17.89
N PHE A 207 -21.15 -4.50 -19.19
CA PHE A 207 -20.74 -5.67 -20.00
C PHE A 207 -19.29 -5.61 -20.47
N TYR A 208 -18.60 -4.48 -20.31
CA TYR A 208 -17.25 -4.29 -20.81
C TYR A 208 -16.23 -4.35 -19.66
N PRO A 209 -15.35 -5.37 -19.64
CA PRO A 209 -14.24 -5.41 -18.71
C PRO A 209 -13.28 -4.24 -18.96
N ILE A 210 -12.51 -3.87 -17.94
CA ILE A 210 -11.37 -2.98 -18.11
C ILE A 210 -10.44 -3.60 -19.16
N ASP A 211 -9.92 -2.76 -20.05
CA ASP A 211 -8.93 -3.15 -21.06
C ASP A 211 -7.70 -3.79 -20.42
N THR A 212 -6.91 -4.52 -21.21
CA THR A 212 -5.66 -5.12 -20.74
C THR A 212 -4.72 -4.04 -20.19
N PHE A 213 -3.92 -4.40 -19.19
CA PHE A 213 -3.01 -3.46 -18.56
C PHE A 213 -1.98 -2.91 -19.55
N GLU A 214 -1.53 -3.72 -20.52
CA GLU A 214 -0.68 -3.31 -21.64
C GLU A 214 -1.32 -2.18 -22.46
N ASN A 215 -2.57 -2.36 -22.89
CA ASN A 215 -3.29 -1.35 -23.66
C ASN A 215 -3.55 -0.09 -22.83
N HIS A 216 -3.80 -0.26 -21.54
CA HIS A 216 -3.96 0.86 -20.62
C HIS A 216 -2.68 1.70 -20.53
N LEU A 217 -1.52 1.04 -20.38
CA LEU A 217 -0.21 1.69 -20.36
C LEU A 217 0.08 2.41 -21.68
N LEU A 218 -0.23 1.77 -22.82
CA LEU A 218 -0.08 2.39 -24.15
C LEU A 218 -0.93 3.65 -24.33
N LYS A 219 -2.16 3.64 -23.80
CA LYS A 219 -3.05 4.81 -23.85
C LYS A 219 -2.61 5.93 -22.92
N GLN A 220 -2.17 5.59 -21.71
CA GLN A 220 -1.76 6.59 -20.72
C GLN A 220 -0.40 7.21 -21.03
N TYR A 221 0.53 6.40 -21.54
CA TYR A 221 1.92 6.78 -21.74
C TYR A 221 2.32 6.68 -23.22
N ASP A 222 1.49 7.23 -24.11
CA ASP A 222 1.58 7.06 -25.57
C ASP A 222 2.85 7.65 -26.21
N LEU A 223 3.50 8.62 -25.56
CA LEU A 223 4.79 9.16 -26.00
C LEU A 223 5.97 8.36 -25.43
N PHE A 224 5.82 7.80 -24.23
CA PHE A 224 6.84 7.00 -23.59
C PHE A 224 7.02 5.64 -24.30
N PHE A 225 5.91 4.97 -24.64
CA PHE A 225 5.92 3.68 -25.32
C PHE A 225 5.97 3.83 -26.84
N ARG A 226 7.02 4.49 -27.34
CA ARG A 226 7.34 4.60 -28.76
C ARG A 226 8.75 4.11 -29.03
N GLN A 227 8.95 3.55 -30.22
CA GLN A 227 10.27 3.16 -30.68
C GLN A 227 11.20 4.38 -30.68
N LYS A 228 12.38 4.20 -30.10
CA LYS A 228 13.43 5.21 -30.13
C LYS A 228 13.98 5.30 -31.56
N ILE A 229 14.41 6.49 -31.95
CA ILE A 229 14.99 6.74 -33.28
C ILE A 229 16.42 7.24 -33.16
N ASP A 230 17.20 7.06 -34.22
CA ASP A 230 18.58 7.54 -34.31
C ASP A 230 18.61 9.08 -34.24
N ARG A 231 19.56 9.63 -33.49
CA ARG A 231 19.72 11.08 -33.34
C ARG A 231 19.90 11.82 -34.67
N ARG A 232 20.48 11.20 -35.69
CA ARG A 232 20.67 11.79 -37.02
C ARG A 232 19.36 12.25 -37.65
N PHE A 233 18.27 11.52 -37.40
CA PHE A 233 16.95 11.92 -37.86
C PHE A 233 16.55 13.30 -37.33
N LEU A 234 16.89 13.62 -36.07
CA LEU A 234 16.59 14.94 -35.50
C LEU A 234 17.36 16.06 -36.22
N GLU A 235 18.61 15.81 -36.59
CA GLU A 235 19.41 16.82 -37.32
C GLU A 235 18.85 17.06 -38.73
N ASP A 236 18.45 15.99 -39.44
CA ASP A 236 17.81 16.09 -40.75
C ASP A 236 16.45 16.79 -40.63
N PHE A 237 15.63 16.43 -39.65
CA PHE A 237 14.32 17.02 -39.41
C PHE A 237 14.45 18.52 -39.06
N LYS A 238 15.41 18.87 -38.21
CA LYS A 238 15.73 20.26 -37.84
C LYS A 238 16.18 21.09 -39.04
N SER A 239 16.85 20.49 -40.02
CA SER A 239 17.28 21.21 -41.22
C SER A 239 16.09 21.71 -42.06
N ILE A 240 14.96 21.00 -41.99
CA ILE A 240 13.70 21.31 -42.68
C ILE A 240 12.79 22.18 -41.77
N HIS A 241 12.76 21.88 -40.48
CA HIS A 241 11.89 22.49 -39.47
C HIS A 241 12.70 23.09 -38.30
N PRO A 242 13.45 24.19 -38.51
CA PRO A 242 14.30 24.77 -37.47
C PRO A 242 13.54 25.26 -36.23
N GLU A 243 12.25 25.58 -36.37
CA GLU A 243 11.34 25.98 -35.29
C GLU A 243 11.21 24.93 -34.17
N ILE A 244 11.47 23.65 -34.46
CA ILE A 244 11.42 22.57 -33.47
C ILE A 244 12.52 22.71 -32.39
N MET A 245 13.55 23.53 -32.61
CA MET A 245 14.63 23.73 -31.64
C MET A 245 14.54 25.05 -30.89
N ASN A 246 13.79 26.03 -31.39
CA ASN A 246 13.82 27.41 -30.90
C ASN A 246 12.85 27.70 -29.74
N ALA A 247 12.00 26.74 -29.37
CA ALA A 247 10.87 26.98 -28.48
C ALA A 247 10.97 26.18 -27.17
N VAL A 248 11.95 26.53 -26.33
CA VAL A 248 12.11 26.00 -24.97
C VAL A 248 11.78 27.11 -23.98
N ASN A 249 10.93 26.84 -22.99
CA ASN A 249 10.58 27.82 -21.94
C ASN A 249 11.78 28.14 -21.02
N ASP A 250 11.63 29.13 -20.12
CA ASP A 250 12.66 29.64 -19.18
C ASP A 250 13.33 28.61 -18.24
N MET A 251 12.96 27.33 -18.31
CA MET A 251 13.61 26.20 -17.63
C MET A 251 14.04 25.03 -18.55
N GLY A 252 14.12 25.22 -19.86
CA GLY A 252 14.96 24.38 -20.73
C GLY A 252 14.55 22.89 -20.86
N SER A 253 13.27 22.53 -20.84
CA SER A 253 12.87 21.15 -21.18
C SER A 253 12.94 20.94 -22.70
N CYS A 254 14.06 20.39 -23.19
CA CYS A 254 14.19 19.91 -24.56
C CYS A 254 12.98 19.03 -24.88
N MET A 255 12.28 19.22 -26.01
CA MET A 255 11.11 18.39 -26.38
C MET A 255 11.44 16.90 -26.45
N PHE A 256 12.71 16.61 -26.62
CA PHE A 256 13.27 15.28 -26.72
C PHE A 256 14.36 15.05 -25.67
N CYS A 257 14.44 13.81 -25.18
CA CYS A 257 15.55 13.29 -24.39
C CYS A 257 16.50 12.56 -25.32
N THR A 258 17.80 12.78 -25.14
CA THR A 258 18.84 12.03 -25.86
C THR A 258 19.50 11.03 -24.92
N SER A 259 19.63 9.78 -25.36
CA SER A 259 20.46 8.79 -24.68
C SER A 259 21.86 8.84 -25.29
N HIS A 260 22.84 9.27 -24.51
CA HIS A 260 24.24 9.32 -24.96
C HIS A 260 24.85 7.93 -25.19
N GLU A 261 24.33 6.90 -24.52
CA GLU A 261 24.84 5.53 -24.64
C GLU A 261 24.37 4.84 -25.92
N GLU A 262 23.14 5.11 -26.36
CA GLU A 262 22.54 4.47 -27.53
C GLU A 262 22.51 5.39 -28.77
N ASP A 263 22.90 6.67 -28.62
CA ASP A 263 22.72 7.76 -29.60
C ASP A 263 21.28 7.82 -30.17
N THR A 264 20.32 7.61 -29.27
CA THR A 264 18.90 7.57 -29.59
C THR A 264 18.12 8.72 -28.98
N LEU A 265 16.96 9.01 -29.59
CA LEU A 265 16.03 10.05 -29.19
C LEU A 265 14.72 9.45 -28.67
N SER A 266 14.20 10.03 -27.59
CA SER A 266 12.86 9.79 -27.08
C SER A 266 12.14 11.10 -26.74
N PHE A 267 10.81 11.07 -26.55
CA PHE A 267 10.09 12.24 -26.06
C PHE A 267 10.40 12.52 -24.59
N THR A 268 10.50 13.79 -24.23
CA THR A 268 10.65 14.22 -22.83
C THR A 268 9.36 14.08 -22.04
N GLU A 269 8.22 14.23 -22.70
CA GLU A 269 6.91 14.02 -22.12
C GLU A 269 6.46 12.57 -22.31
N VAL A 270 5.62 12.07 -21.39
CA VAL A 270 5.15 10.67 -21.42
C VAL A 270 3.80 10.52 -22.13
N ASN A 271 3.03 11.61 -22.27
CA ASN A 271 1.66 11.62 -22.78
C ASN A 271 1.39 12.81 -23.70
N SER A 272 0.80 12.56 -24.87
CA SER A 272 0.50 13.56 -25.90
C SER A 272 -0.49 14.63 -25.41
N ASP A 273 -1.58 14.24 -24.75
CA ASP A 273 -2.63 15.19 -24.32
C ASP A 273 -2.07 16.24 -23.36
N LEU A 274 -1.25 15.81 -22.40
CA LEU A 274 -0.59 16.72 -21.49
C LEU A 274 0.47 17.57 -22.20
N PHE A 275 1.25 16.97 -23.09
CA PHE A 275 2.26 17.70 -23.85
C PHE A 275 1.61 18.83 -24.65
N TYR A 276 0.51 18.56 -25.35
CA TYR A 276 -0.22 19.56 -26.12
C TYR A 276 -0.86 20.63 -25.25
N LYS A 277 -1.37 20.27 -24.06
CA LYS A 277 -1.83 21.26 -23.08
C LYS A 277 -0.69 22.20 -22.65
N LYS A 278 0.51 21.67 -22.40
CA LYS A 278 1.69 22.49 -22.06
C LYS A 278 2.10 23.42 -23.19
N LEU A 279 2.08 22.95 -24.44
CA LEU A 279 2.38 23.79 -25.60
C LEU A 279 1.37 24.93 -25.76
N LYS A 280 0.07 24.65 -25.59
CA LYS A 280 -0.99 25.67 -25.63
C LYS A 280 -0.78 26.75 -24.57
N VAL A 281 -0.47 26.37 -23.33
CA VAL A 281 -0.18 27.31 -22.23
C VAL A 281 1.03 28.20 -22.53
N ARG A 282 1.97 27.72 -23.35
CA ARG A 282 3.17 28.46 -23.78
C ARG A 282 2.99 29.21 -25.11
N GLU A 283 1.79 29.19 -25.69
CA GLU A 283 1.51 29.77 -27.02
C GLU A 283 2.36 29.12 -28.15
N GLN A 284 2.70 27.84 -27.98
CA GLN A 284 3.53 27.03 -28.88
C GLN A 284 2.74 25.95 -29.63
N GLU A 285 1.42 26.11 -29.76
CA GLU A 285 0.55 25.12 -30.39
C GLU A 285 0.81 24.90 -31.88
N TYR A 286 1.48 25.85 -32.55
CA TYR A 286 1.96 25.71 -33.92
C TYR A 286 2.96 24.55 -34.11
N LEU A 287 3.55 24.03 -33.03
CA LEU A 287 4.45 22.88 -33.06
C LEU A 287 3.71 21.53 -33.09
N ILE A 288 2.41 21.49 -32.77
CA ILE A 288 1.64 20.24 -32.70
C ILE A 288 1.68 19.45 -34.02
N PRO A 289 1.50 20.06 -35.21
CA PRO A 289 1.61 19.33 -36.48
C PRO A 289 2.98 18.69 -36.70
N LEU A 290 4.06 19.38 -36.31
CA LEU A 290 5.43 18.86 -36.42
C LEU A 290 5.66 17.69 -35.48
N ILE A 291 5.11 17.75 -34.27
CA ILE A 291 5.17 16.63 -33.32
C ILE A 291 4.40 15.42 -33.85
N GLU A 292 3.22 15.62 -34.46
CA GLU A 292 2.46 14.53 -35.09
C GLU A 292 3.18 13.94 -36.30
N GLU A 293 3.93 14.74 -37.05
CA GLU A 293 4.81 14.23 -38.11
C GLU A 293 5.95 13.40 -37.52
N PHE A 294 6.65 13.93 -36.51
CA PHE A 294 7.73 13.23 -35.81
C PHE A 294 7.29 11.90 -35.20
N LYS A 295 6.06 11.85 -34.64
CA LYS A 295 5.45 10.63 -34.07
C LYS A 295 5.28 9.51 -35.10
N LYS A 296 5.21 9.80 -36.41
CA LYS A 296 5.07 8.76 -37.44
C LYS A 296 6.34 7.93 -37.60
N GLU A 297 7.49 8.55 -37.40
CA GLU A 297 8.81 7.90 -37.45
C GLU A 297 9.13 7.13 -36.14
N MET A 298 8.37 7.39 -35.08
CA MET A 298 8.46 6.71 -33.79
C MET A 298 7.21 5.85 -33.55
N PRO A 299 7.06 4.69 -34.23
CA PRO A 299 5.88 3.86 -34.09
C PRO A 299 5.66 3.43 -32.62
N PRO A 300 4.40 3.30 -32.17
CA PRO A 300 4.09 2.88 -30.81
C PRO A 300 4.55 1.43 -30.58
N PHE A 301 4.87 1.11 -29.33
CA PHE A 301 5.08 -0.28 -28.92
C PHE A 301 3.78 -1.08 -29.10
N THR A 302 3.95 -2.37 -29.39
CA THR A 302 2.91 -3.37 -29.28
C THR A 302 2.67 -3.76 -27.81
N ALA A 303 1.52 -4.35 -27.51
CA ALA A 303 1.22 -4.87 -26.17
C ALA A 303 2.29 -5.85 -25.67
N THR A 304 2.81 -6.71 -26.56
CA THR A 304 3.88 -7.66 -26.24
C THR A 304 5.19 -6.94 -25.89
N GLU A 305 5.55 -5.88 -26.62
CA GLU A 305 6.75 -5.08 -26.30
C GLU A 305 6.62 -4.36 -24.96
N VAL A 306 5.44 -3.83 -24.63
CA VAL A 306 5.18 -3.25 -23.30
C VAL A 306 5.36 -4.30 -22.21
N ARG A 307 4.75 -5.48 -22.34
CA ARG A 307 4.92 -6.56 -21.35
C ARG A 307 6.39 -6.98 -21.21
N ASN A 308 7.11 -7.13 -22.33
CA ASN A 308 8.53 -7.47 -22.32
C ASN A 308 9.39 -6.39 -21.66
N TYR A 309 9.10 -5.11 -21.91
CA TYR A 309 9.78 -3.98 -21.28
C TYR A 309 9.72 -4.09 -19.75
N PHE A 310 8.54 -4.33 -19.18
CA PHE A 310 8.39 -4.50 -17.74
C PHE A 310 9.03 -5.79 -17.22
N CYS A 311 8.93 -6.90 -17.95
CA CYS A 311 9.59 -8.16 -17.57
C CYS A 311 11.13 -8.04 -17.56
N ASN A 312 11.70 -7.18 -18.41
CA ASN A 312 13.13 -6.85 -18.39
C ASN A 312 13.53 -6.02 -17.16
N LEU A 313 12.63 -5.17 -16.64
CA LEU A 313 12.86 -4.45 -15.38
C LEU A 313 12.82 -5.41 -14.18
N ASN A 314 11.83 -6.29 -14.15
CA ASN A 314 11.69 -7.36 -13.16
C ASN A 314 10.83 -8.46 -13.75
N LYS A 315 11.36 -9.69 -13.83
CA LYS A 315 10.66 -10.86 -14.38
C LYS A 315 9.31 -11.15 -13.70
N ASN A 316 9.13 -10.68 -12.47
CA ASN A 316 7.92 -10.89 -11.68
C ASN A 316 6.74 -10.00 -12.16
N TRP A 317 6.99 -9.02 -13.03
CA TRP A 317 5.94 -8.27 -13.71
C TRP A 317 4.99 -9.16 -14.53
N GLU A 318 5.46 -10.30 -15.05
CA GLU A 318 4.61 -11.27 -15.74
C GLU A 318 3.39 -11.66 -14.89
N GLN A 319 3.59 -11.88 -13.59
CA GLN A 319 2.48 -12.19 -12.69
C GLN A 319 1.56 -11.00 -12.46
N VAL A 320 2.11 -9.79 -12.40
CA VAL A 320 1.32 -8.57 -12.24
C VAL A 320 0.39 -8.38 -13.44
N PHE A 321 0.89 -8.56 -14.66
CA PHE A 321 0.06 -8.51 -15.87
C PHE A 321 -1.01 -9.60 -15.86
N ASN A 322 -0.64 -10.84 -15.54
CA ASN A 322 -1.59 -11.95 -15.50
C ASN A 322 -2.68 -11.73 -14.43
N LEU A 323 -2.31 -11.18 -13.28
CA LEU A 323 -3.21 -10.82 -12.19
C LEU A 323 -4.17 -9.70 -12.62
N LEU A 324 -3.66 -8.57 -13.13
CA LEU A 324 -4.47 -7.41 -13.53
C LEU A 324 -5.39 -7.68 -14.72
N ASN A 325 -4.97 -8.58 -15.61
CA ASN A 325 -5.75 -9.02 -16.77
C ASN A 325 -6.70 -10.19 -16.45
N SER A 326 -6.71 -10.69 -15.21
CA SER A 326 -7.63 -11.75 -14.80
C SER A 326 -9.09 -11.30 -14.92
N SER A 327 -9.98 -12.25 -15.20
CA SER A 327 -11.43 -11.99 -15.31
C SER A 327 -12.04 -11.38 -14.04
N THR A 328 -11.43 -11.64 -12.88
CA THR A 328 -11.85 -11.08 -11.59
C THR A 328 -11.46 -9.61 -11.48
N LEU A 329 -10.17 -9.28 -11.66
CA LEU A 329 -9.70 -7.90 -11.46
C LEU A 329 -10.07 -6.94 -12.59
N THR A 330 -10.33 -7.43 -13.80
CA THR A 330 -10.84 -6.61 -14.90
C THR A 330 -12.26 -6.09 -14.67
N ARG A 331 -12.98 -6.60 -13.66
CA ARG A 331 -14.32 -6.15 -13.25
C ARG A 331 -14.33 -5.33 -11.97
N LEU A 332 -13.15 -5.08 -11.38
CA LEU A 332 -12.99 -4.36 -10.13
C LEU A 332 -12.21 -3.07 -10.38
N SER A 333 -12.66 -1.97 -9.78
CA SER A 333 -11.91 -0.72 -9.61
C SER A 333 -11.60 -0.51 -8.14
N LEU A 334 -10.58 0.27 -7.79
CA LEU A 334 -10.44 0.71 -6.40
C LEU A 334 -11.60 1.63 -6.04
N SER A 335 -12.08 1.50 -4.80
CA SER A 335 -12.95 2.49 -4.19
C SER A 335 -12.16 3.75 -3.84
N ILE A 336 -12.83 4.82 -3.41
CA ILE A 336 -12.13 6.03 -2.92
C ILE A 336 -11.20 5.70 -1.75
N LEU A 337 -11.61 4.77 -0.88
CA LEU A 337 -10.77 4.25 0.21
C LEU A 337 -9.53 3.54 -0.34
N GLY A 338 -9.71 2.66 -1.33
CA GLY A 338 -8.61 1.95 -1.99
C GLY A 338 -7.66 2.90 -2.73
N LEU A 339 -8.17 3.91 -3.43
CA LEU A 339 -7.38 4.93 -4.11
C LEU A 339 -6.50 5.72 -3.13
N TYR A 340 -7.08 6.13 -2.00
CA TYR A 340 -6.35 6.83 -0.94
C TYR A 340 -5.21 5.99 -0.39
N ILE A 341 -5.50 4.74 0.01
CA ILE A 341 -4.51 3.82 0.55
C ILE A 341 -3.42 3.51 -0.50
N GLY A 342 -3.82 3.18 -1.73
CA GLY A 342 -2.89 2.87 -2.83
C GLY A 342 -1.94 4.02 -3.14
N THR A 343 -2.45 5.26 -3.13
CA THR A 343 -1.62 6.46 -3.30
C THR A 343 -0.58 6.61 -2.21
N LYS A 344 -0.98 6.39 -0.94
CA LYS A 344 -0.04 6.48 0.19
C LYS A 344 1.05 5.41 0.05
N ILE A 345 0.67 4.19 -0.30
CA ILE A 345 1.62 3.09 -0.52
C ILE A 345 2.60 3.43 -1.64
N ILE A 346 2.12 3.86 -2.81
CA ILE A 346 2.97 4.26 -3.94
C ILE A 346 3.90 5.42 -3.54
N GLY A 347 3.38 6.44 -2.86
CA GLY A 347 4.17 7.60 -2.43
C GLY A 347 5.35 7.22 -1.56
N LYS A 348 5.15 6.29 -0.61
CA LYS A 348 6.23 5.77 0.25
C LYS A 348 7.29 4.97 -0.51
N LEU A 349 6.87 4.14 -1.46
CA LEU A 349 7.78 3.27 -2.23
C LEU A 349 8.64 4.06 -3.21
N THR A 350 8.07 5.10 -3.80
CA THR A 350 8.68 5.84 -4.90
C THR A 350 9.27 7.18 -4.45
N HIS A 351 9.16 7.50 -3.15
CA HIS A 351 9.49 8.80 -2.58
C HIS A 351 8.79 9.97 -3.29
N SER A 352 7.68 9.70 -3.98
CA SER A 352 6.86 10.72 -4.63
C SER A 352 5.89 11.34 -3.62
N SER A 353 5.55 12.62 -3.82
CA SER A 353 4.54 13.28 -2.98
C SER A 353 3.19 12.56 -3.16
N PRO A 354 2.62 11.95 -2.11
CA PRO A 354 1.34 11.27 -2.23
C PRO A 354 0.24 12.28 -2.58
N LEU A 355 -0.69 11.90 -3.45
CA LEU A 355 -1.88 12.71 -3.73
C LEU A 355 -2.71 12.86 -2.43
N SER A 356 -3.11 14.09 -2.12
CA SER A 356 -4.11 14.33 -1.08
C SER A 356 -5.47 13.77 -1.50
N ILE A 357 -6.30 13.43 -0.51
CA ILE A 357 -7.63 12.87 -0.76
C ILE A 357 -8.52 13.80 -1.61
N SER A 358 -8.32 15.11 -1.48
CA SER A 358 -8.99 16.16 -2.25
C SER A 358 -8.66 16.12 -3.75
N ASN A 359 -7.56 15.47 -4.15
CA ASN A 359 -7.22 15.29 -5.55
C ASN A 359 -8.06 14.21 -6.23
N PHE A 360 -8.64 13.26 -5.48
CA PHE A 360 -9.48 12.19 -6.06
C PHE A 360 -10.81 12.71 -6.62
N ASN A 361 -11.26 13.90 -6.20
CA ASN A 361 -12.43 14.56 -6.79
C ASN A 361 -12.28 14.84 -8.29
N LYS A 362 -11.05 14.84 -8.83
CA LYS A 362 -10.78 15.03 -10.26
C LYS A 362 -10.76 13.72 -11.07
N TYR A 363 -10.63 12.58 -10.41
CA TYR A 363 -10.45 11.27 -11.04
C TYR A 363 -11.73 10.43 -11.08
N ILE A 364 -12.81 10.88 -10.42
CA ILE A 364 -14.15 10.30 -10.52
C ILE A 364 -14.93 11.11 -11.56
N GLN A 365 -14.54 10.99 -12.83
CA GLN A 365 -15.48 11.27 -13.91
C GLN A 365 -16.22 9.96 -14.19
N ILE A 366 -17.46 9.87 -13.72
CA ILE A 366 -18.42 8.81 -14.09
C ILE A 366 -18.81 8.99 -15.55
#